data_AF-A0A956F1W5-F1
#
_entry.id   AF-A0A956F1W5-F1
#
_cell.length_a   1.000
_cell.length_b   1.000
_cell.length_c   1.000
_cell.angle_alpha   90.00
_cell.angle_beta   90.00
_cell.angle_gamma   90.00
#
_symmetry.space_group_name_H-M   'P 1'
#
loop_
_entity.id
_entity.type
_entity.pdbx_description
1 polymer ?
#
loop_
_entity_poly.entity_id
_entity_poly.type
_entity_poly.pdbx_seq_one_letter_code
_entity_poly.pdbx_strand_id
1 'polypeptide(L)'
;ESWHDLFNALVWLHYPQLKLGIHQLQLEDFSRREQPGKRTALGDVATQLDECGVLVLSSDPSLHDDLRELRWRQLFFERRAELLQNMRFLVVGHALLHALIEPYIGLMGRALLIDAPQASLATALSARCFVDEWAPSELPRRVQRTRDLYPLPLLGIPDYVANDSAAFYDGLPEYFRARRAAPMERGERGAVSERGIETEQQGD
;
A
#
# COMPACT_ATOMS: atom_id res chain seq x y z
N GLU A 1 26.82 15.52 2.57
CA GLU A 1 26.61 15.09 1.17
C GLU A 1 25.50 14.07 1.12
N SER A 2 24.82 13.99 -0.02
CA SER A 2 23.42 13.62 -0.16
C SER A 2 23.16 12.13 0.12
N TRP A 3 22.71 11.79 1.34
CA TRP A 3 22.19 10.45 1.67
C TRP A 3 21.22 9.92 0.61
N HIS A 4 20.43 10.83 0.05
CA HIS A 4 19.54 10.58 -1.06
C HIS A 4 20.24 10.00 -2.31
N ASP A 5 21.38 10.55 -2.73
CA ASP A 5 22.13 10.07 -3.90
C ASP A 5 22.81 8.73 -3.62
N LEU A 6 23.30 8.53 -2.38
CA LEU A 6 23.82 7.24 -1.94
C LEU A 6 22.73 6.17 -1.98
N PHE A 7 21.55 6.43 -1.42
CA PHE A 7 20.44 5.48 -1.46
C PHE A 7 19.97 5.22 -2.89
N ASN A 8 19.92 6.24 -3.75
CA ASN A 8 19.59 6.04 -5.15
C ASN A 8 20.61 5.10 -5.83
N ALA A 9 21.92 5.30 -5.59
CA ALA A 9 22.96 4.43 -6.12
C ALA A 9 22.86 2.99 -5.56
N LEU A 10 22.55 2.83 -4.27
CA LEU A 10 22.32 1.51 -3.67
C LEU A 10 21.10 0.81 -4.28
N VAL A 11 20.00 1.52 -4.50
CA VAL A 11 18.83 0.95 -5.16
C VAL A 11 19.17 0.54 -6.60
N TRP A 12 20.00 1.29 -7.32
CA TRP A 12 20.52 0.88 -8.64
C TRP A 12 21.33 -0.41 -8.60
N LEU A 13 22.20 -0.57 -7.60
CA LEU A 13 23.01 -1.78 -7.41
C LEU A 13 22.15 -2.98 -6.98
N HIS A 14 21.13 -2.72 -6.16
CA HIS A 14 20.24 -3.75 -5.62
C HIS A 14 19.08 -4.11 -6.55
N TYR A 15 18.60 -3.23 -7.41
CA TYR A 15 17.47 -3.52 -8.27
C TYR A 15 17.66 -2.94 -9.68
N PRO A 16 18.72 -3.32 -10.41
CA PRO A 16 19.03 -2.76 -11.72
C PRO A 16 17.87 -2.87 -12.71
N GLN A 17 17.17 -4.00 -12.76
CA GLN A 17 16.09 -4.21 -13.72
C GLN A 17 14.84 -3.43 -13.32
N LEU A 18 14.53 -3.37 -12.02
CA LEU A 18 13.48 -2.51 -11.51
C LEU A 18 13.74 -1.04 -11.83
N LYS A 19 14.96 -0.53 -11.56
CA LYS A 19 15.32 0.87 -11.81
C LYS A 19 15.30 1.21 -13.29
N LEU A 20 15.79 0.31 -14.14
CA LEU A 20 15.64 0.43 -15.60
C LEU A 20 14.16 0.55 -15.99
N GLY A 21 13.30 -0.32 -15.48
CA GLY A 21 11.86 -0.26 -15.75
C GLY A 21 11.20 1.04 -15.30
N ILE A 22 11.51 1.52 -14.09
CA ILE A 22 11.00 2.80 -13.58
C ILE A 22 11.44 3.96 -14.49
N HIS A 23 12.72 4.01 -14.86
CA HIS A 23 13.25 5.04 -15.75
C HIS A 23 12.63 4.97 -17.15
N GLN A 24 12.37 3.77 -17.68
CA GLN A 24 11.66 3.61 -18.96
C GLN A 24 10.26 4.22 -18.89
N LEU A 25 9.50 3.99 -17.81
CA LEU A 25 8.18 4.61 -17.64
C LEU A 25 8.26 6.14 -17.57
N GLN A 26 9.27 6.68 -16.88
CA GLN A 26 9.51 8.12 -16.81
C GLN A 26 9.89 8.71 -18.18
N LEU A 27 10.71 8.02 -18.96
CA LEU A 27 11.12 8.43 -20.32
C LEU A 27 9.98 8.33 -21.32
N GLU A 28 9.17 7.27 -21.24
CA GLU A 28 7.95 7.14 -22.03
C GLU A 28 6.99 8.29 -21.76
N ASP A 29 6.79 8.61 -20.48
CA ASP A 29 5.98 9.76 -20.10
C ASP A 29 6.56 11.07 -20.64
N PHE A 30 7.86 11.29 -20.46
CA PHE A 30 8.55 12.46 -21.00
C PHE A 30 8.34 12.61 -22.51
N SER A 31 8.40 11.50 -23.25
CA SER A 31 8.24 11.48 -24.71
C SER A 31 6.80 11.73 -25.18
N ARG A 32 5.80 11.44 -24.34
CA ARG A 32 4.37 11.62 -24.65
C ARG A 32 3.83 13.00 -24.24
N ARG A 33 4.59 13.78 -23.47
CA ARG A 33 4.16 15.11 -23.01
C ARG A 33 4.18 16.11 -24.17
N GLU A 34 3.01 16.64 -24.51
CA GLU A 34 2.87 17.74 -25.49
C GLU A 34 3.38 19.09 -24.94
N GLN A 35 3.41 19.25 -23.60
CA GLN A 35 3.82 20.47 -22.93
C GLN A 35 4.87 20.17 -21.83
N PRO A 36 6.03 20.86 -21.83
CA PRO A 36 7.00 20.76 -20.75
C PRO A 36 6.36 21.11 -19.39
N GLY A 37 6.60 20.29 -18.36
CA GLY A 37 6.17 20.56 -16.98
C GLY A 37 4.76 20.08 -16.59
N LYS A 38 3.94 19.58 -17.53
CA LYS A 38 2.64 18.98 -17.17
C LYS A 38 2.84 17.58 -16.60
N ARG A 39 2.51 17.41 -15.31
CA ARG A 39 2.49 16.09 -14.64
C ARG A 39 1.43 15.20 -15.26
N THR A 40 1.76 13.93 -15.48
CA THR A 40 0.83 12.90 -15.95
C THR A 40 0.69 11.83 -14.87
N ALA A 41 -0.37 11.02 -14.97
CA ALA A 41 -0.57 9.91 -14.04
C ALA A 41 0.57 8.89 -14.06
N LEU A 42 1.18 8.63 -15.24
CA LEU A 42 2.28 7.69 -15.40
C LEU A 42 3.58 8.23 -14.80
N GLY A 43 3.91 9.49 -15.12
CA GLY A 43 5.07 10.16 -14.52
C GLY A 43 4.95 10.26 -13.01
N ASP A 44 3.78 10.65 -12.51
CA ASP A 44 3.54 10.78 -11.07
C ASP A 44 3.68 9.44 -10.33
N VAL A 45 3.12 8.34 -10.87
CA VAL A 45 3.24 7.02 -10.22
C VAL A 45 4.67 6.48 -10.29
N ALA A 46 5.36 6.66 -11.42
CA ALA A 46 6.73 6.19 -11.57
C ALA A 46 7.67 6.96 -10.62
N THR A 47 7.51 8.28 -10.49
CA THR A 47 8.23 9.09 -9.49
C THR A 47 7.88 8.66 -8.07
N GLN A 48 6.60 8.44 -7.74
CA GLN A 48 6.21 7.97 -6.41
C GLN A 48 6.82 6.61 -6.05
N LEU A 49 6.89 5.69 -7.00
CA LEU A 49 7.56 4.40 -6.81
C LEU A 49 9.07 4.59 -6.62
N ASP A 50 9.70 5.47 -7.39
CA ASP A 50 11.13 5.72 -7.31
C ASP A 50 11.57 6.39 -6.00
N GLU A 51 10.77 7.33 -5.50
CA GLU A 51 11.08 8.12 -4.30
C GLU A 51 10.61 7.43 -3.02
N CYS A 52 9.40 6.85 -3.03
CA CYS A 52 8.71 6.38 -1.82
C CYS A 52 8.22 4.93 -1.92
N GLY A 53 8.67 4.18 -2.93
CA GLY A 53 8.22 2.83 -3.22
C GLY A 53 8.58 1.79 -2.18
N VAL A 54 7.64 0.90 -1.91
CA VAL A 54 7.86 -0.37 -1.20
C VAL A 54 7.26 -1.48 -2.04
N LEU A 55 8.03 -2.50 -2.38
CA LEU A 55 7.49 -3.70 -3.01
C LEU A 55 7.06 -4.65 -1.91
N VAL A 56 5.78 -5.00 -1.89
CA VAL A 56 5.21 -5.92 -0.92
C VAL A 56 4.96 -7.24 -1.62
N LEU A 57 5.80 -8.22 -1.32
CA LEU A 57 5.73 -9.54 -1.89
C LEU A 57 4.96 -10.43 -0.92
N SER A 58 4.00 -11.20 -1.41
CA SER A 58 3.33 -12.22 -0.59
C SER A 58 2.99 -13.48 -1.36
N SER A 59 3.12 -14.61 -0.68
CA SER A 59 2.67 -15.92 -1.13
C SER A 59 1.23 -16.23 -0.73
N ASP A 60 0.64 -15.38 0.13
CA ASP A 60 -0.73 -15.49 0.60
C ASP A 60 -1.54 -14.27 0.14
N PRO A 61 -2.41 -14.43 -0.88
CA PRO A 61 -3.25 -13.34 -1.38
C PRO A 61 -4.13 -12.68 -0.31
N SER A 62 -4.51 -13.40 0.75
CA SER A 62 -5.37 -12.85 1.80
C SER A 62 -4.68 -11.76 2.63
N LEU A 63 -3.34 -11.78 2.74
CA LEU A 63 -2.58 -10.71 3.39
C LEU A 63 -2.51 -9.45 2.50
N HIS A 64 -2.46 -9.63 1.17
CA HIS A 64 -2.61 -8.51 0.25
C HIS A 64 -3.99 -7.86 0.38
N ASP A 65 -5.05 -8.64 0.60
CA ASP A 65 -6.39 -8.10 0.80
C ASP A 65 -6.49 -7.25 2.07
N ASP A 66 -5.87 -7.68 3.17
CA ASP A 66 -5.77 -6.86 4.39
C ASP A 66 -5.11 -5.49 4.11
N LEU A 67 -4.04 -5.47 3.32
CA LEU A 67 -3.35 -4.23 2.94
C LEU A 67 -4.23 -3.36 2.04
N ARG A 68 -4.90 -3.94 1.03
CA ARG A 68 -5.81 -3.21 0.13
C ARG A 68 -6.97 -2.58 0.88
N GLU A 69 -7.49 -3.28 1.89
CA GLU A 69 -8.58 -2.82 2.74
C GLU A 69 -8.13 -1.93 3.91
N LEU A 70 -6.83 -1.68 4.05
CA LEU A 70 -6.23 -0.89 5.11
C LEU A 70 -6.53 -1.46 6.51
N ARG A 71 -6.61 -2.79 6.64
CA ARG A 71 -6.84 -3.52 7.90
C ARG A 71 -5.55 -3.62 8.71
N TRP A 72 -4.95 -2.48 9.07
CA TRP A 72 -3.59 -2.41 9.64
C TRP A 72 -3.40 -3.20 10.93
N ARG A 73 -4.33 -3.06 11.89
CA ARG A 73 -4.31 -3.82 13.14
C ARG A 73 -4.38 -5.33 12.87
N GLN A 74 -5.22 -5.75 11.93
CA GLN A 74 -5.32 -7.16 11.56
C GLN A 74 -4.03 -7.66 10.90
N LEU A 75 -3.52 -6.93 9.90
CA LEU A 75 -2.33 -7.31 9.13
C LEU A 75 -1.07 -7.36 9.99
N PHE A 76 -0.79 -6.32 10.75
CA PHE A 76 0.49 -6.14 11.45
C PHE A 76 0.54 -6.70 12.87
N PHE A 77 -0.62 -6.83 13.52
CA PHE A 77 -0.71 -7.33 14.89
C PHE A 77 -1.40 -8.70 14.97
N GLU A 78 -2.67 -8.81 14.56
CA GLU A 78 -3.44 -10.06 14.74
C GLU A 78 -2.89 -11.21 13.90
N ARG A 79 -2.50 -10.94 12.64
CA ARG A 79 -1.90 -11.90 11.70
C ARG A 79 -0.39 -11.79 11.60
N ARG A 80 0.27 -11.24 12.63
CA ARG A 80 1.73 -10.97 12.62
C ARG A 80 2.56 -12.20 12.24
N ALA A 81 2.22 -13.37 12.79
CA ALA A 81 2.95 -14.60 12.51
C ALA A 81 2.83 -15.03 11.04
N GLU A 82 1.64 -14.93 10.45
CA GLU A 82 1.40 -15.23 9.03
C GLU A 82 2.13 -14.23 8.13
N LEU A 83 2.09 -12.93 8.48
CA LEU A 83 2.82 -11.89 7.78
C LEU A 83 4.33 -12.18 7.77
N LEU A 84 4.93 -12.50 8.92
CA LEU A 84 6.36 -12.80 9.02
C LEU A 84 6.75 -14.04 8.21
N GLN A 85 5.85 -15.01 8.05
CA GLN A 85 6.09 -16.22 7.26
C GLN A 85 5.91 -16.00 5.75
N ASN A 86 4.89 -15.22 5.35
CA ASN A 86 4.35 -15.22 3.99
C ASN A 86 4.45 -13.86 3.28
N MET A 87 5.08 -12.85 3.89
CA MET A 87 5.20 -11.52 3.31
C MET A 87 6.59 -10.90 3.49
N ARG A 88 7.05 -10.15 2.49
CA ARG A 88 8.30 -9.38 2.53
C ARG A 88 8.05 -7.95 2.06
N PHE A 89 8.72 -7.00 2.71
CA PHE A 89 8.68 -5.58 2.38
C PHE A 89 10.06 -5.16 1.89
N LEU A 90 10.16 -4.79 0.61
CA LEU A 90 11.41 -4.34 0.00
C LEU A 90 11.31 -2.84 -0.28
N VAL A 91 12.04 -2.03 0.48
CA VAL A 91 12.05 -0.58 0.28
C VAL A 91 12.94 -0.26 -0.92
N VAL A 92 12.33 0.33 -1.95
CA VAL A 92 13.00 0.73 -3.20
C VAL A 92 12.99 2.23 -3.40
N GLY A 93 12.13 2.94 -2.66
CA GLY A 93 12.08 4.39 -2.62
C GLY A 93 13.32 4.98 -1.97
N HIS A 94 14.17 5.67 -2.73
CA HIS A 94 15.43 6.20 -2.20
C HIS A 94 15.25 7.39 -1.24
N ALA A 95 14.22 8.21 -1.45
CA ALA A 95 13.84 9.25 -0.49
C ALA A 95 13.22 8.65 0.79
N LEU A 96 12.47 7.55 0.66
CA LEU A 96 11.95 6.81 1.81
C LEU A 96 13.09 6.16 2.62
N LEU A 97 14.10 5.57 1.98
CA LEU A 97 15.29 5.06 2.67
C LEU A 97 15.99 6.16 3.48
N HIS A 98 16.08 7.38 2.95
CA HIS A 98 16.60 8.52 3.69
C HIS A 98 15.73 8.87 4.90
N ALA A 99 14.41 8.89 4.75
CA ALA A 99 13.49 9.15 5.85
C ALA A 99 13.52 8.05 6.94
N LEU A 100 13.95 6.84 6.61
CA LEU A 100 14.11 5.74 7.57
C LEU A 100 15.37 5.85 8.44
N ILE A 101 16.26 6.81 8.19
CA ILE A 101 17.38 7.12 9.11
C ILE A 101 16.84 7.67 10.44
N GLU A 102 15.86 8.57 10.37
CA GLU A 102 15.17 9.17 11.53
C GLU A 102 13.64 9.05 11.34
N PRO A 103 13.07 7.86 11.60
CA PRO A 103 11.66 7.62 11.36
C PRO A 103 10.76 8.42 12.31
N TYR A 104 9.59 8.84 11.82
CA TYR A 104 8.60 9.60 12.58
C TYR A 104 7.18 9.05 12.39
N ILE A 105 6.31 9.27 13.38
CA ILE A 105 4.88 8.93 13.27
C ILE A 105 4.26 9.71 12.11
N GLY A 106 3.68 9.00 11.15
CA GLY A 106 3.20 9.60 9.89
C GLY A 106 4.04 9.23 8.67
N LEU A 107 5.17 8.53 8.83
CA LEU A 107 5.98 8.07 7.69
C LEU A 107 5.21 7.04 6.85
N MET A 108 4.89 7.40 5.60
CA MET A 108 4.12 6.58 4.68
C MET A 108 4.92 6.22 3.43
N GLY A 109 4.86 4.95 3.04
CA GLY A 109 5.38 4.43 1.79
C GLY A 109 4.28 4.22 0.75
N ARG A 110 4.70 3.90 -0.46
CA ARG A 110 3.84 3.58 -1.60
C ARG A 110 4.05 2.13 -1.99
N ALA A 111 3.16 1.27 -1.51
CA ALA A 111 3.23 -0.17 -1.67
C ALA A 111 2.76 -0.63 -3.06
N LEU A 112 3.61 -1.34 -3.78
CA LEU A 112 3.23 -2.14 -4.95
C LEU A 112 3.10 -3.60 -4.52
N LEU A 113 1.90 -4.16 -4.67
CA LEU A 113 1.61 -5.54 -4.26
C LEU A 113 1.98 -6.53 -5.37
N ILE A 114 2.79 -7.53 -5.02
CA ILE A 114 3.33 -8.54 -5.93
C ILE A 114 3.09 -9.93 -5.35
N ASP A 115 2.24 -10.71 -6.02
CA ASP A 115 2.07 -12.12 -5.66
C ASP A 115 3.37 -12.87 -6.02
N ALA A 116 3.94 -13.58 -5.06
CA ALA A 116 5.26 -14.16 -5.15
C ALA A 116 5.28 -15.59 -4.58
N PRO A 117 5.91 -16.56 -5.25
CA PRO A 117 6.01 -17.92 -4.70
C PRO A 117 6.71 -17.94 -3.34
N GLN A 118 6.34 -18.85 -2.43
CA GLN A 118 6.95 -18.95 -1.10
C GLN A 118 8.49 -19.06 -1.15
N ALA A 119 9.03 -19.76 -2.16
CA ALA A 119 10.47 -19.89 -2.36
C ALA A 119 11.19 -18.54 -2.57
N SER A 120 10.52 -17.56 -3.19
CA SER A 120 11.08 -16.22 -3.36
C SER A 120 11.21 -15.48 -2.03
N LEU A 121 10.40 -15.81 -1.02
CA LEU A 121 10.38 -15.14 0.28
C LEU A 121 11.37 -15.73 1.30
N ALA A 122 12.06 -16.82 0.94
CA ALA A 122 12.93 -17.56 1.85
C ALA A 122 14.10 -16.71 2.40
N THR A 123 14.66 -15.81 1.58
CA THR A 123 15.77 -14.94 1.95
C THR A 123 15.60 -13.55 1.33
N ALA A 124 16.34 -12.56 1.85
CA ALA A 124 16.40 -11.23 1.22
C ALA A 124 16.94 -11.30 -0.22
N LEU A 125 17.91 -12.20 -0.48
CA LEU A 125 18.49 -12.37 -1.81
C LEU A 125 17.49 -12.98 -2.80
N SER A 126 16.76 -14.02 -2.40
CA SER A 126 15.74 -14.64 -3.27
C SER A 126 14.62 -13.66 -3.62
N ALA A 127 14.20 -12.83 -2.65
CA ALA A 127 13.15 -11.83 -2.86
C ALA A 127 13.63 -10.74 -3.83
N ARG A 128 14.89 -10.31 -3.67
CA ARG A 128 15.56 -9.37 -4.57
C ARG A 128 15.65 -9.91 -6.00
N CYS A 129 16.17 -11.12 -6.17
CA CYS A 129 16.31 -11.74 -7.50
C CYS A 129 14.95 -11.89 -8.19
N PHE A 130 13.92 -12.32 -7.45
CA PHE A 130 12.57 -12.44 -7.98
C PHE A 130 12.03 -11.09 -8.49
N VAL A 131 12.20 -10.00 -7.74
CA VAL A 131 11.77 -8.66 -8.18
C VAL A 131 12.48 -8.23 -9.45
N ASP A 132 13.79 -8.39 -9.53
CA ASP A 132 14.55 -7.97 -10.72
C ASP A 132 14.20 -8.80 -11.96
N GLU A 133 13.86 -10.07 -11.79
CA GLU A 133 13.36 -10.91 -12.88
C GLU A 133 11.93 -10.53 -13.29
N TRP A 134 11.08 -10.18 -12.32
CA TRP A 134 9.69 -9.78 -12.51
C TRP A 134 9.54 -8.41 -13.18
N ALA A 135 10.40 -7.45 -12.84
CA ALA A 135 10.20 -6.05 -13.18
C ALA A 135 10.11 -5.76 -14.70
N PRO A 136 10.98 -6.28 -15.57
CA PRO A 136 10.96 -5.94 -17.00
C PRO A 136 9.64 -6.25 -17.71
N SER A 137 8.97 -7.35 -17.35
CA SER A 137 7.73 -7.77 -18.01
C SER A 137 6.47 -7.22 -17.35
N GLU A 138 6.47 -7.11 -16.02
CA GLU A 138 5.26 -6.82 -15.25
C GLU A 138 5.13 -5.36 -14.84
N LEU A 139 6.23 -4.66 -14.56
CA LEU A 139 6.20 -3.29 -14.07
C LEU A 139 5.40 -2.34 -14.98
N PRO A 140 5.58 -2.34 -16.32
CA PRO A 140 4.81 -1.46 -17.20
C PRO A 140 3.31 -1.74 -17.21
N ARG A 141 2.90 -2.97 -16.90
CA ARG A 141 1.49 -3.36 -16.83
C ARG A 141 0.86 -2.97 -15.51
N ARG A 142 1.65 -3.04 -14.44
CA ARG A 142 1.21 -2.89 -13.04
C ARG A 142 1.29 -1.46 -12.53
N VAL A 143 2.11 -0.61 -13.14
CA VAL A 143 2.37 0.76 -12.71
C VAL A 143 1.95 1.72 -13.81
N GLN A 144 0.69 2.17 -13.76
CA GLN A 144 0.13 3.09 -14.77
C GLN A 144 -0.38 4.40 -14.16
N ARG A 145 -0.79 4.35 -12.89
CA ARG A 145 -1.43 5.47 -12.19
C ARG A 145 -1.24 5.34 -10.68
N THR A 146 -1.33 6.46 -9.97
CA THR A 146 -1.06 6.55 -8.53
C THR A 146 -1.88 5.60 -7.66
N ARG A 147 -3.10 5.24 -8.08
CA ARG A 147 -3.97 4.27 -7.35
C ARG A 147 -3.49 2.82 -7.42
N ASP A 148 -2.51 2.51 -8.27
CA ASP A 148 -1.89 1.19 -8.33
C ASP A 148 -0.88 1.00 -7.18
N LEU A 149 -0.52 2.09 -6.48
CA LEU A 149 0.29 2.08 -5.27
C LEU A 149 -0.57 2.36 -4.04
N TYR A 150 -0.47 1.49 -3.03
CA TYR A 150 -1.23 1.58 -1.79
C TYR A 150 -0.47 2.38 -0.73
N PRO A 151 -1.14 3.19 0.11
CA PRO A 151 -0.46 3.80 1.26
C PRO A 151 -0.02 2.71 2.24
N LEU A 152 1.20 2.80 2.77
CA LEU A 152 1.75 1.84 3.72
C LEU A 152 2.35 2.57 4.93
N PRO A 153 1.83 2.39 6.16
CA PRO A 153 2.44 2.98 7.35
C PRO A 153 3.66 2.15 7.78
N LEU A 154 4.87 2.66 7.50
CA LEU A 154 6.12 1.91 7.70
C LEU A 154 6.33 1.44 9.14
N LEU A 155 5.94 2.24 10.14
CA LEU A 155 6.16 1.87 11.54
C LEU A 155 5.19 0.78 12.03
N GLY A 156 4.17 0.45 11.24
CA GLY A 156 3.33 -0.72 11.47
C GLY A 156 4.00 -2.03 11.08
N ILE A 157 5.00 -2.02 10.20
CA ILE A 157 5.65 -3.24 9.74
C ILE A 157 6.34 -3.94 10.93
N PRO A 158 6.06 -5.23 11.19
CA PRO A 158 6.69 -5.99 12.25
C PRO A 158 8.20 -5.84 12.31
N ASP A 159 8.72 -5.81 13.54
CA ASP A 159 10.16 -5.82 13.89
C ASP A 159 10.97 -4.60 13.45
N TYR A 160 10.32 -3.56 12.88
CA TYR A 160 10.99 -2.30 12.56
C TYR A 160 11.10 -1.34 13.77
N VAL A 161 10.02 -1.26 14.58
CA VAL A 161 9.98 -0.54 15.85
C VAL A 161 9.27 -1.40 16.90
N ALA A 162 9.20 -0.93 18.16
CA ALA A 162 8.41 -1.58 19.21
C ALA A 162 6.90 -1.43 18.94
N ASN A 163 6.38 -2.30 18.07
CA ASN A 163 4.98 -2.34 17.60
C ASN A 163 4.29 -3.68 17.89
N ASP A 164 4.71 -4.37 18.94
CA ASP A 164 4.24 -5.68 19.37
C ASP A 164 3.02 -5.61 20.30
N SER A 165 2.44 -4.43 20.50
CA SER A 165 1.26 -4.19 21.34
C SER A 165 0.09 -3.65 20.52
N ALA A 166 -1.12 -4.15 20.79
CA ALA A 166 -2.35 -3.61 20.21
C ALA A 166 -2.50 -2.10 20.45
N ALA A 167 -2.05 -1.61 21.61
CA ALA A 167 -2.14 -0.20 21.98
C ALA A 167 -1.32 0.72 21.06
N PHE A 168 -0.27 0.21 20.41
CA PHE A 168 0.49 0.98 19.41
C PHE A 168 -0.37 1.33 18.19
N TYR A 169 -1.15 0.38 17.70
CA TYR A 169 -2.03 0.58 16.55
C TYR A 169 -3.30 1.36 16.95
N ASP A 170 -3.92 0.97 18.07
CA ASP A 170 -5.15 1.59 18.55
C ASP A 170 -4.92 3.04 19.03
N GLY A 171 -3.71 3.35 19.51
CA GLY A 171 -3.32 4.68 20.00
C GLY A 171 -2.96 5.69 18.91
N LEU A 172 -2.87 5.27 17.63
CA LEU A 172 -2.46 6.11 16.51
C LEU A 172 -3.47 6.06 15.33
N PRO A 173 -4.76 6.37 15.56
CA PRO A 173 -5.83 6.16 14.57
C PRO A 173 -5.68 7.00 13.29
N GLU A 174 -5.02 8.16 13.37
CA GLU A 174 -4.75 8.99 12.18
C GLU A 174 -3.65 8.41 11.29
N TYR A 175 -2.71 7.68 11.89
CA TYR A 175 -1.62 7.02 11.17
C TYR A 175 -2.07 5.66 10.62
N PHE A 176 -2.78 4.87 11.42
CA PHE A 176 -3.38 3.59 11.03
C PHE A 176 -4.83 3.75 10.58
N ARG A 177 -5.09 4.73 9.72
CA ARG A 177 -6.43 5.03 9.23
C ARG A 177 -7.00 3.84 8.44
N ALA A 178 -8.10 3.27 8.93
CA ALA A 178 -8.86 2.24 8.22
C ALA A 178 -9.66 2.84 7.05
N ARG A 179 -10.00 2.00 6.06
CA ARG A 179 -10.90 2.42 4.99
C ARG A 179 -12.26 2.74 5.59
N ARG A 180 -12.80 3.93 5.30
CA ARG A 180 -14.16 4.29 5.74
C ARG A 180 -15.13 3.26 5.14
N ALA A 181 -15.96 2.65 6.00
CA ALA A 181 -17.09 1.87 5.51
C ALA A 181 -17.92 2.78 4.59
N ALA A 182 -18.28 2.27 3.40
CA ALA A 182 -19.26 2.96 2.57
C ALA A 182 -20.53 3.17 3.42
N PRO A 183 -21.25 4.30 3.27
CA PRO A 183 -22.51 4.48 3.97
C PRO A 183 -23.40 3.27 3.64
N MET A 184 -23.77 2.50 4.66
CA MET A 184 -24.76 1.45 4.51
C MET A 184 -26.02 2.15 3.99
N GLU A 185 -26.46 1.84 2.77
CA GLU A 185 -27.72 2.36 2.25
C GLU A 185 -28.80 2.03 3.29
N ARG A 186 -29.39 3.08 3.86
CA ARG A 186 -30.48 2.93 4.82
C ARG A 186 -31.63 2.25 4.10
N GLY A 187 -31.79 0.96 4.36
CA GLY A 187 -32.88 0.14 3.85
C GLY A 187 -34.21 0.85 4.05
N GLU A 188 -35.01 0.82 2.99
CA GLU A 188 -36.38 1.32 2.93
C GLU A 188 -37.15 0.89 4.18
N ARG A 189 -37.57 1.87 4.99
CA ARG A 189 -38.54 1.64 6.06
C ARG A 189 -39.86 1.31 5.41
N GLY A 190 -40.26 0.05 5.52
CA GLY A 190 -41.57 -0.45 5.14
C GLY A 190 -42.68 0.41 5.73
N ALA A 191 -43.55 0.91 4.87
CA ALA A 191 -44.81 1.50 5.26
C ALA A 191 -45.75 0.39 5.75
N VAL A 192 -45.83 0.20 7.07
CA VAL A 192 -46.94 -0.53 7.68
C VAL A 192 -48.02 0.51 7.97
N SER A 193 -49.07 0.49 7.13
CA SER A 193 -50.29 1.26 7.31
C SER A 193 -51.15 0.60 8.39
N GLU A 194 -51.02 1.04 9.64
CA GLU A 194 -52.05 0.81 10.67
C GLU A 194 -53.23 1.76 10.42
N ARG A 195 -54.33 1.23 9.87
CA ARG A 195 -55.63 1.90 9.95
C ARG A 195 -56.23 1.60 11.30
N GLY A 196 -56.32 2.64 12.12
CA GLY A 196 -56.95 2.64 13.43
C GLY A 196 -58.41 2.20 13.37
N ILE A 197 -58.76 1.38 14.36
CA ILE A 197 -60.12 1.06 14.75
C ILE A 197 -60.56 2.20 15.68
N GLU A 198 -61.52 3.02 15.26
CA GLU A 198 -62.23 3.93 16.15
C GLU A 198 -63.46 3.21 16.74
N THR A 199 -63.61 3.38 18.05
CA THR A 199 -64.64 2.80 18.92
C THR A 199 -65.64 3.88 19.31
N GLU A 200 -66.84 3.45 19.75
CA GLU A 200 -67.84 4.16 20.59
C GLU A 200 -68.84 5.09 19.86
N GLN A 201 -70.15 4.77 19.82
CA GLN A 201 -71.22 4.84 20.86
C GLN A 201 -71.83 6.24 21.08
N GLN A 202 -73.17 6.23 21.30
CA GLN A 202 -74.15 7.33 21.57
C GLN A 202 -74.82 7.94 20.32
N GLY A 203 -76.15 8.09 20.22
CA GLY A 203 -77.28 7.88 21.14
C GLY A 203 -78.61 8.20 20.44
N ASP A 204 -79.72 7.84 21.09
CA ASP A 204 -81.16 7.97 20.75
C ASP A 204 -81.75 7.10 19.62
#